data_AF-A0A318HNQ4-F1
#
_entry.id   AF-A0A318HNQ4-F1
#
_cell.length_a   1.000
_cell.length_b   1.000
_cell.length_c   1.000
_cell.angle_alpha   90.00
_cell.angle_beta   90.00
_cell.angle_gamma   90.00
#
_symmetry.space_group_name_H-M   'P 1'
#
loop_
_entity.id
_entity.type
_entity.pdbx_description
1 polymer ?
#
loop_
_entity_poly.entity_id
_entity_poly.type
_entity_poly.pdbx_seq_one_letter_code
_entity_poly.pdbx_strand_id
1 'polypeptide(L)' 'MTVRDEVSIAGVAWPVYKLLALGIGLLVLVIVAVATSSAAPSVLAAAAAGTVVWLALSPFQSSNR' A
#
# COMPACT_ATOMS: atom_id res chain seq x y z
N MET A 1 -2.71 -23.63 -11.37
CA MET A 1 -2.27 -23.11 -10.05
C MET A 1 -2.74 -21.65 -10.01
N THR A 2 -3.94 -21.39 -9.51
CA THR A 2 -4.49 -20.02 -9.52
C THR A 2 -3.88 -19.26 -8.34
N VAL A 3 -2.73 -18.61 -8.57
CA VAL A 3 -2.12 -17.71 -7.59
C VAL A 3 -3.04 -16.49 -7.52
N ARG A 4 -4.02 -16.51 -6.61
CA ARG A 4 -5.00 -15.41 -6.45
C ARG A 4 -4.42 -14.23 -5.65
N ASP A 5 -3.24 -14.39 -5.07
CA ASP A 5 -2.67 -13.45 -4.09
C ASP A 5 -1.34 -12.80 -4.53
N GLU A 6 -0.83 -13.13 -5.73
CA GLU A 6 0.40 -12.55 -6.28
C GLU A 6 0.20 -12.09 -7.73
N VAL A 7 0.78 -10.95 -8.06
CA VAL A 7 0.77 -10.29 -9.37
C VAL A 7 2.20 -10.30 -9.87
N SER A 8 2.44 -10.83 -11.08
CA SER A 8 3.78 -10.75 -11.68
C SER A 8 4.05 -9.32 -12.17
N ILE A 9 5.02 -8.65 -11.56
CA ILE A 9 5.49 -7.32 -11.94
C ILE A 9 6.96 -7.45 -12.32
N ALA A 10 7.28 -7.11 -13.57
CA ALA A 10 8.64 -7.22 -14.14
C ALA A 10 9.30 -8.60 -13.90
N GLY A 11 8.51 -9.68 -14.00
CA GLY A 11 8.97 -11.05 -13.79
C GLY A 11 9.11 -11.48 -12.32
N VAL A 12 8.83 -10.59 -11.36
CA VAL A 12 8.84 -10.90 -9.92
C VAL A 12 7.42 -11.06 -9.41
N ALA A 13 7.12 -12.16 -8.74
CA ALA A 13 5.84 -12.36 -8.07
C ALA A 13 5.71 -11.35 -6.91
N TRP A 14 4.87 -10.34 -7.12
CA TRP A 14 4.58 -9.31 -6.15
C TRP A 14 3.30 -9.63 -5.41
N PRO A 15 3.33 -9.68 -4.08
CA PRO A 15 2.13 -9.97 -3.32
C PRO A 15 1.14 -8.79 -3.34
N VAL A 16 -0.14 -9.09 -3.53
CA VAL A 16 -1.22 -8.10 -3.75
C VAL A 16 -1.35 -7.09 -2.60
N TYR A 17 -1.09 -7.48 -1.35
CA TYR A 17 -1.17 -6.56 -0.22
C TYR A 17 -0.18 -5.38 -0.32
N LYS A 18 0.99 -5.58 -0.96
CA LYS A 18 1.96 -4.49 -1.19
C LYS A 18 1.40 -3.46 -2.16
N LEU A 19 0.67 -3.90 -3.18
CA LEU A 19 0.01 -3.03 -4.14
C LEU A 19 -1.13 -2.24 -3.48
N LEU A 20 -1.90 -2.88 -2.60
CA LEU A 20 -2.90 -2.21 -1.76
C LEU A 20 -2.28 -1.15 -0.85
N ALA A 21 -1.16 -1.47 -0.18
CA ALA A 21 -0.45 -0.52 0.67
C ALA A 21 0.03 0.72 -0.11
N LEU A 22 0.59 0.51 -1.32
CA LEU A 22 0.99 1.61 -2.21
C LEU A 22 -0.21 2.41 -2.72
N GLY A 23 -1.30 1.73 -3.11
CA GLY A 23 -2.52 2.37 -3.58
C GLY A 23 -3.17 3.25 -2.51
N ILE A 24 -3.26 2.75 -1.27
CA ILE A 24 -3.80 3.52 -0.14
C ILE A 24 -2.87 4.68 0.22
N GLY A 25 -1.56 4.47 0.25
CA GLY A 25 -0.59 5.56 0.47
C GLY A 25 -0.75 6.68 -0.56
N LEU A 26 -0.88 6.35 -1.85
CA LEU A 26 -1.10 7.32 -2.92
C LEU A 26 -2.44 8.05 -2.77
N LEU A 27 -3.51 7.32 -2.43
CA LEU A 27 -4.83 7.89 -2.20
C LEU A 27 -4.82 8.89 -1.03
N VAL A 28 -4.18 8.55 0.08
CA VAL A 28 -4.03 9.44 1.23
C VAL A 28 -3.18 10.66 0.88
N LEU A 29 -2.10 10.49 0.08
CA LEU A 29 -1.30 11.61 -0.41
C LEU A 29 -2.18 12.62 -1.14
N VAL A 30 -2.96 12.15 -2.12
CA VAL A 30 -3.84 13.02 -2.93
C VAL A 30 -4.89 13.69 -2.06
N ILE A 31 -5.57 12.95 -1.19
CA ILE A 31 -6.61 13.51 -0.31
C ILE A 31 -6.04 14.60 0.59
N VAL A 32 -4.90 14.34 1.25
CA VAL A 32 -4.29 15.30 2.17
C VAL A 32 -3.71 16.48 1.41
N ALA A 33 -3.07 16.27 0.26
CA ALA A 33 -2.56 17.35 -0.57
C ALA A 33 -3.67 18.30 -1.03
N VAL A 34 -4.83 17.77 -1.44
CA VAL A 34 -6.00 18.58 -1.82
C VAL A 34 -6.58 19.30 -0.61
N ALA A 35 -6.72 18.62 0.54
CA ALA A 35 -7.31 19.19 1.73
C ALA A 35 -6.45 20.28 2.38
N THR A 36 -5.11 20.12 2.37
CA THR A 36 -4.18 21.03 3.07
C THR A 36 -3.43 21.97 2.13
N SER A 37 -3.48 21.75 0.82
CA SER A 37 -2.67 22.48 -0.18
C SER A 37 -1.18 22.53 0.16
N SER A 38 -0.67 21.50 0.87
CA SER A 38 0.69 21.48 1.42
C SER A 38 1.31 20.10 1.27
N ALA A 39 2.52 20.07 0.70
CA ALA A 39 3.25 18.83 0.43
C ALA A 39 3.70 18.14 1.72
N ALA A 40 4.14 18.90 2.73
CA ALA A 40 4.69 18.37 3.97
C ALA A 40 3.74 17.42 4.74
N PRO A 41 2.50 17.81 5.09
CA PRO A 41 1.58 16.91 5.78
C PRO A 41 1.10 15.76 4.87
N SER A 42 1.03 15.98 3.55
CA SER A 42 0.55 14.96 2.60
C SER A 42 1.47 13.75 2.52
N VAL A 43 2.79 13.98 2.43
CA VAL A 43 3.78 12.89 2.34
C VAL A 43 3.85 12.12 3.66
N LEU A 44 3.80 12.83 4.79
CA LEU A 44 3.81 12.19 6.11
C LEU A 44 2.58 11.31 6.34
N ALA A 45 1.38 11.83 6.03
CA ALA A 45 0.14 11.07 6.15
C ALA A 45 0.09 9.87 5.21
N ALA A 46 0.56 10.04 3.97
CA ALA A 46 0.67 8.95 2.99
C ALA A 46 1.62 7.84 3.44
N ALA A 47 2.80 8.21 3.95
CA ALA A 47 3.78 7.25 4.46
C ALA A 47 3.26 6.52 5.70
N ALA A 48 2.61 7.23 6.61
CA ALA A 48 1.97 6.64 7.79
C ALA A 48 0.88 5.63 7.38
N ALA A 49 -0.04 6.03 6.49
CA ALA A 49 -1.10 5.16 6.00
C ALA A 49 -0.57 3.92 5.28
N GLY A 50 0.41 4.09 4.39
CA GLY A 50 1.05 2.97 3.69
C GLY A 50 1.72 1.99 4.66
N THR A 51 2.38 2.51 5.71
CA THR A 51 3.02 1.68 6.75
C THR A 51 1.98 0.93 7.58
N VAL A 52 0.91 1.58 8.00
CA VAL A 52 -0.19 0.95 8.76
C VAL A 52 -0.85 -0.16 7.94
N VAL A 53 -1.13 0.10 6.66
CA VAL A 53 -1.73 -0.91 5.76
C VAL A 53 -0.78 -2.08 5.55
N TRP A 54 0.51 -1.82 5.34
CA TRP A 54 1.51 -2.88 5.22
C TRP A 54 1.53 -3.75 6.48
N LEU A 55 1.68 -3.14 7.65
CA LEU A 55 1.74 -3.88 8.91
C LEU A 55 0.44 -4.62 9.21
N ALA A 56 -0.73 -4.04 8.91
CA ALA A 56 -2.03 -4.67 9.12
C ALA A 56 -2.23 -5.89 8.21
N LEU A 57 -1.76 -5.84 6.96
CA LEU A 57 -1.94 -6.91 5.98
C LEU A 57 -0.82 -7.97 5.99
N SER A 58 0.36 -7.64 6.51
CA SER A 58 1.50 -8.55 6.64
C SER A 58 1.17 -9.88 7.35
N PRO A 59 0.46 -9.91 8.50
CA PRO A 59 0.14 -11.17 9.18
C PRO A 59 -0.88 -12.03 8.42
N PHE A 60 -1.79 -11.41 7.65
CA PHE A 60 -2.75 -12.16 6.83
C PHE A 60 -2.06 -12.90 5.67
N GLN A 61 -0.96 -12.34 5.15
CA GLN A 61 -0.18 -13.05 4.14
C GLN A 61 0.67 -14.19 4.75
N SER A 62 1.28 -14.00 5.92
CA SER A 62 2.08 -15.09 6.53
C SER A 62 1.24 -16.33 6.84
N SER A 63 -0.05 -16.14 7.10
CA SER A 63 -1.01 -17.23 7.34
C SER A 63 -1.41 -18.00 6.08
N ASN A 64 -1.15 -17.47 4.89
CA ASN A 64 -1.56 -18.03 3.59
C ASN A 64 -0.35 -18.52 2.76
N ARG A 65 0.82 -18.64 3.41
CA ARG A 65 2.05 -19.25 2.87
C ARG A 65 2.29 -20.60 3.56
#